data_AF-A0A349EDG0-F1
#
_entry.id   AF-A0A349EDG0-F1
#
_cell.length_a   1.000
_cell.length_b   1.000
_cell.length_c   1.000
_cell.angle_alpha   90.00
_cell.angle_beta   90.00
_cell.angle_gamma   90.00
#
_symmetry.space_group_name_H-M   'P 1'
#
loop_
_entity.id
_entity.type
_entity.pdbx_description
1 polymer ?
#
loop_
_entity_poly.entity_id
_entity_poly.type
_entity_poly.pdbx_seq_one_letter_code
_entity_poly.pdbx_strand_id
1 'polypeptide(L)' 'SANRASAAPSASGGSVAGSYAIQENAFAVRDQYRSRNIRAEVDRIMVGDRPMYQVRVWR' A
#
# COMPACT_ATOMS: atom_id res chain seq x y z
N SER A 1 -24.53 -0.76 -17.53
CA SER A 1 -23.36 0.10 -17.26
C SER A 1 -22.77 -0.23 -15.90
N ALA A 2 -21.79 -1.14 -15.84
CA ALA A 2 -21.11 -1.47 -14.59
C ALA A 2 -19.66 -1.86 -14.91
N ASN A 3 -18.74 -0.91 -14.81
CA ASN A 3 -17.32 -1.22 -14.76
C ASN A 3 -16.66 -0.29 -13.74
N ARG A 4 -17.01 -0.48 -12.46
CA ARG A 4 -16.13 -0.06 -11.38
C ARG A 4 -14.97 -1.03 -11.43
N ALA A 5 -13.89 -0.62 -12.08
CA ALA A 5 -12.58 -1.20 -11.83
C ALA A 5 -12.23 -0.88 -10.37
N SER A 6 -12.82 -1.64 -9.44
CA SER A 6 -12.27 -1.84 -8.12
C SER A 6 -10.87 -2.37 -8.37
N ALA A 7 -9.85 -1.53 -8.17
CA ALA A 7 -8.47 -1.97 -8.19
C ALA A 7 -8.42 -3.27 -7.38
N ALA A 8 -8.06 -4.37 -8.05
CA ALA A 8 -8.10 -5.69 -7.46
C ALA A 8 -7.39 -5.63 -6.09
N PRO A 9 -7.96 -6.21 -5.02
CA PRO A 9 -7.21 -6.36 -3.79
C PRO A 9 -5.99 -7.22 -4.11
N SER A 10 -4.84 -6.58 -4.35
CA SER A 10 -3.59 -7.28 -4.60
C SER A 10 -3.34 -8.22 -3.42
N ALA A 11 -3.31 -9.52 -3.68
CA ALA A 11 -2.77 -10.60 -2.86
C ALA A 11 -2.98 -10.52 -1.32
N SER A 12 -3.99 -11.25 -0.84
CA SER A 12 -3.90 -12.17 0.31
C SER A 12 -2.89 -11.82 1.43
N GLY A 13 -3.37 -11.15 2.48
CA GLY A 13 -2.91 -11.38 3.86
C GLY A 13 -2.23 -10.22 4.60
N GLY A 14 -1.88 -9.12 3.92
CA GLY A 14 -1.16 -8.00 4.56
C GLY A 14 -2.10 -7.02 5.25
N SER A 15 -1.78 -6.60 6.47
CA SER A 15 -2.47 -5.49 7.15
C SER A 15 -2.03 -4.15 6.54
N VAL A 16 -2.97 -3.26 6.27
CA VAL A 16 -2.64 -1.90 5.82
C VAL A 16 -2.03 -1.13 7.01
N ALA A 17 -0.74 -0.80 6.89
CA ALA A 17 -0.03 -0.01 7.89
C ALA A 17 -0.25 1.50 7.72
N GLY A 18 -0.55 1.94 6.49
CA GLY A 18 -0.87 3.34 6.20
C GLY A 18 -1.05 3.60 4.71
N SER A 19 -1.63 4.76 4.39
CA SER A 19 -1.81 5.25 3.02
C SER A 19 -1.21 6.65 2.90
N TYR A 20 -0.37 6.87 1.90
CA TYR A 20 0.39 8.09 1.73
C TYR A 20 0.14 8.69 0.34
N ALA A 21 0.12 10.01 0.25
CA ALA A 21 0.04 10.69 -1.05
C ALA A 21 1.39 10.77 -1.78
N ILE A 22 2.49 10.68 -1.02
CA ILE A 22 3.86 10.82 -1.50
C ILE A 22 4.53 9.45 -1.44
N GLN A 23 5.19 9.05 -2.52
CA GLN A 23 5.80 7.74 -2.66
C GLN A 23 6.96 7.53 -1.68
N GLU A 24 7.79 8.55 -1.53
CA GLU A 24 8.96 8.57 -0.67
C GLU A 24 8.58 8.33 0.80
N ASN A 25 7.46 8.89 1.26
CA ASN A 25 6.95 8.66 2.61
C ASN A 25 6.52 7.19 2.80
N ALA A 26 5.86 6.59 1.80
CA ALA A 26 5.49 5.18 1.86
C ALA A 26 6.72 4.26 1.87
N PHE A 27 7.76 4.60 1.11
CA PHE A 27 9.02 3.84 1.11
C PHE A 27 9.78 3.95 2.43
N ALA A 28 9.85 5.14 3.04
CA ALA A 28 10.47 5.32 4.36
C ALA A 28 9.81 4.41 5.41
N VAL A 29 8.48 4.32 5.39
CA VAL A 29 7.71 3.46 6.30
C VAL A 29 7.92 1.99 5.98
N ARG A 30 7.92 1.59 4.70
CA ARG A 30 8.27 0.22 4.29
C ARG A 30 9.63 -0.19 4.83
N ASP A 31 10.63 0.67 4.71
CA ASP A 31 12.01 0.37 5.11
C ASP A 31 12.15 0.31 6.64
N GLN A 32 11.40 1.15 7.38
CA GLN A 32 11.29 1.07 8.83
C GLN A 32 10.69 -0.27 9.31
N TYR A 33 9.69 -0.82 8.61
CA TYR A 33 9.17 -2.15 8.93
C TYR A 33 10.17 -3.24 8.57
N ARG A 34 10.83 -3.15 7.41
CA ARG A 34 11.85 -4.12 6.98
C ARG A 34 13.05 -4.15 7.91
N SER A 35 13.46 -3.00 8.48
CA SER A 35 14.54 -2.95 9.47
C SER A 35 14.20 -3.70 10.77
N ARG A 36 12.92 -4.00 11.00
CA ARG A 36 12.42 -4.79 12.14
C ARG A 36 12.16 -6.26 11.76
N ASN A 37 12.67 -6.72 10.62
CA ASN A 37 12.35 -8.03 10.03
C ASN A 37 10.86 -8.24 9.74
N ILE A 38 10.09 -7.16 9.59
CA ILE A 38 8.67 -7.24 9.21
C ILE A 38 8.58 -7.12 7.70
N ARG A 39 7.88 -8.06 7.05
CA ARG A 39 7.66 -7.99 5.61
C ARG A 39 6.75 -6.79 5.31
N ALA A 40 7.21 -5.90 4.45
CA ALA A 40 6.47 -4.71 4.04
C ALA A 40 6.60 -4.46 2.54
N GLU A 41 5.51 -4.03 1.93
CA GLU A 41 5.37 -3.73 0.50
C GLU A 41 4.57 -2.42 0.32
N VAL A 42 4.81 -1.72 -0.80
CA VAL A 42 4.12 -0.48 -1.15
C VAL A 42 3.34 -0.71 -2.43
N ASP A 43 2.02 -0.61 -2.34
CA ASP A 43 1.11 -0.71 -3.46
C ASP A 43 0.67 0.69 -3.90
N ARG A 44 0.77 0.98 -5.20
CA ARG A 44 0.14 2.18 -5.77
C ARG A 44 -1.34 1.91 -5.99
N ILE A 45 -2.20 2.67 -5.32
CA ILE A 45 -3.65 2.59 -5.43
C ILE A 45 -4.22 3.89 -5.98
N MET A 46 -5.41 3.82 -6.58
CA MET A 46 -6.20 4.99 -6.96
C MET A 46 -7.29 5.20 -5.91
N VAL A 47 -7.31 6.38 -5.30
CA VAL A 47 -8.36 6.80 -4.36
C VAL A 47 -9.10 7.96 -5.01
N GLY A 48 -10.23 7.65 -5.65
CA GLY A 48 -10.83 8.54 -6.65
C GLY A 48 -9.86 8.74 -7.81
N ASP A 49 -9.63 9.99 -8.21
CA ASP A 49 -8.69 10.38 -9.26
C ASP A 49 -7.26 10.63 -8.75
N ARG A 50 -7.00 10.41 -7.46
CA ARG A 50 -5.69 10.67 -6.86
C ARG A 50 -4.88 9.38 -6.69
N PRO A 51 -3.65 9.30 -7.24
CA PRO A 51 -2.75 8.22 -6.91
C PRO A 51 -2.30 8.33 -5.44
N MET A 52 -2.39 7.23 -4.72
CA MET A 52 -1.86 7.06 -3.38
C MET A 52 -0.97 5.82 -3.31
N TYR A 53 -0.15 5.75 -2.26
CA TYR A 53 0.79 4.69 -1.98
C TYR A 53 0.43 4.06 -0.64
N GLN A 54 -0.10 2.85 -0.70
CA GLN A 54 -0.52 2.10 0.46
C GLN A 54 0.61 1.17 0.91
N VAL A 55 1.01 1.29 2.17
CA VAL A 55 1.98 0.38 2.80
C VAL A 55 1.23 -0.78 3.42
N ARG A 56 1.62 -1.99 3.06
CA ARG A 56 1.09 -3.23 3.62
C ARG A 56 2.18 -3.99 4.34
N VAL A 57 1.82 -4.59 5.47
CA VAL A 57 2.75 -5.35 6.31
C VAL A 57 2.21 -6.74 6.62
N TRP A 58 3.10 -7.71 6.69
CA TRP A 58 2.83 -9.09 7.09
C TRP A 58 3.70 -9.39 8.31
N ARG A 59 3.04 -9.80 9.39
CA ARG A 59 3.63 -10.11 10.68
C ARG A 59 3.32 -11.54 11.06
#